data_AF-A0A9X6ZPV3-F1
#
_entry.id   AF-A0A9X6ZPV3-F1
#
_cell.length_a   1.000
_cell.length_b   1.000
_cell.length_c   1.000
_cell.angle_alpha   90.00
_cell.angle_beta   90.00
_cell.angle_gamma   90.00
#
_symmetry.space_group_name_H-M   'P 1'
#
loop_
_entity.id
_entity.type
_entity.pdbx_description
1 polymer ?
#
loop_
_entity_poly.entity_id
_entity_poly.type
_entity_poly.pdbx_seq_one_letter_code
_entity_poly.pdbx_strand_id
1 'polypeptide(L)'
;MNVREFEKLKKIQKEKEQVLTIDDLTNKEDRTLLYGYTCEKETWHVYVKNNAIYTLVNPYGNNVEYVEIESNQEYVPDKRLYPERCDFEFCSLLKQKGIYLPFTTWQDDIKEETYYGKVIGI
;
A
#
# COMPACT_ATOMS: atom_id res chain seq x y z
N MET A 1 10.83 -6.36 -33.52
CA MET A 1 9.83 -5.50 -32.89
C MET A 1 9.33 -4.49 -33.91
N ASN A 2 8.03 -4.48 -34.20
CA ASN A 2 7.39 -3.52 -35.10
C ASN A 2 6.65 -2.41 -34.31
N VAL A 3 6.15 -1.38 -35.01
CA VAL A 3 5.46 -0.24 -34.38
C VAL A 3 4.24 -0.67 -33.55
N ARG A 4 3.46 -1.66 -34.00
CA ARG A 4 2.30 -2.15 -33.24
C ARG A 4 2.71 -2.84 -31.94
N GLU A 5 3.79 -3.62 -31.98
CA GLU A 5 4.35 -4.27 -30.79
C GLU A 5 4.91 -3.23 -29.81
N PHE A 6 5.59 -2.19 -30.32
CA PHE A 6 6.12 -1.10 -29.49
C PHE A 6 5.02 -0.28 -28.80
N GLU A 7 3.94 0.05 -29.51
CA GLU A 7 2.80 0.76 -28.91
C GLU A 7 2.07 -0.09 -27.86
N LYS A 8 2.01 -1.42 -28.04
CA LYS A 8 1.53 -2.33 -26.98
C LYS A 8 2.40 -2.25 -25.73
N LEU A 9 3.73 -2.21 -25.88
CA LEU A 9 4.66 -2.09 -24.74
C LEU A 9 4.48 -0.77 -24.00
N LYS A 10 4.33 0.35 -24.72
CA LYS A 10 4.03 1.66 -24.09
C LYS A 10 2.73 1.64 -23.31
N LYS A 11 1.68 1.02 -23.85
CA LYS A 11 0.40 0.89 -23.15
C LYS A 11 0.55 0.10 -21.85
N ILE A 12 1.26 -1.03 -21.91
CA ILE A 12 1.55 -1.87 -20.73
C ILE A 12 2.36 -1.07 -19.69
N GLN A 13 3.34 -0.27 -20.11
CA GLN A 13 4.11 0.59 -19.20
C GLN A 13 3.21 1.64 -18.53
N LYS A 14 2.39 2.34 -19.31
CA LYS A 14 1.45 3.34 -18.79
C LYS A 14 0.45 2.75 -17.79
N GLU A 15 -0.07 1.55 -18.06
CA GLU A 15 -0.98 0.84 -17.14
C GLU A 15 -0.28 0.44 -15.83
N LYS A 16 1.03 0.14 -15.87
CA LYS A 16 1.83 -0.10 -14.66
C LYS A 16 2.10 1.18 -13.85
N GLU A 17 2.25 2.32 -14.54
CA GLU A 17 2.49 3.62 -13.92
C GLU A 17 1.25 4.22 -13.25
N GLN A 18 0.04 3.82 -13.65
CA GLN A 18 -1.19 4.29 -13.00
C GLN A 18 -1.20 3.92 -11.51
N VAL A 19 -1.29 4.92 -10.64
CA VAL A 19 -1.40 4.77 -9.19
C VAL A 19 -2.72 4.07 -8.84
N LEU A 20 -2.65 3.09 -7.95
CA LEU A 20 -3.83 2.39 -7.45
C LEU A 20 -4.71 3.35 -6.65
N THR A 21 -6.01 3.20 -6.82
CA THR A 21 -7.04 3.96 -6.13
C THR A 21 -8.09 3.01 -5.55
N ILE A 22 -9.05 3.56 -4.81
CA ILE A 22 -10.16 2.77 -4.26
C ILE A 22 -10.96 2.01 -5.33
N ASP A 23 -11.00 2.52 -6.57
CA ASP A 23 -11.76 1.91 -7.66
C ASP A 23 -11.08 0.69 -8.26
N ASP A 24 -9.78 0.51 -7.98
CA ASP A 24 -9.05 -0.69 -8.33
C ASP A 24 -9.30 -1.84 -7.33
N LEU A 25 -9.93 -1.55 -6.18
CA LEU A 25 -10.28 -2.57 -5.17
C LEU A 25 -11.67 -3.13 -5.41
N THR A 26 -11.79 -4.45 -5.30
CA THR A 26 -13.05 -5.18 -5.24
C THR A 26 -13.70 -4.98 -3.87
N ASN A 27 -12.92 -5.15 -2.79
CA ASN A 27 -13.39 -4.85 -1.45
C ASN A 27 -13.10 -3.37 -1.15
N LYS A 28 -14.15 -2.56 -0.96
CA LYS A 28 -14.06 -1.13 -0.62
C LYS A 28 -14.36 -0.83 0.84
N GLU A 29 -14.51 -1.86 1.68
CA GLU A 29 -14.70 -1.71 3.12
C GLU A 29 -13.46 -1.10 3.77
N ASP A 30 -13.73 -0.26 4.78
CA ASP A 30 -12.78 0.34 5.69
C ASP A 30 -11.86 -0.73 6.32
N ARG A 31 -10.56 -0.68 6.01
CA ARG A 31 -9.56 -1.63 6.54
C ARG A 31 -8.12 -1.16 6.31
N THR A 32 -7.18 -1.73 7.05
CA THR A 32 -5.75 -1.64 6.71
C THR A 32 -5.44 -2.34 5.39
N LEU A 33 -4.68 -1.67 4.52
CA LEU A 33 -4.14 -2.25 3.28
C LEU A 33 -2.69 -2.66 3.43
N LEU A 34 -1.84 -1.80 4.02
CA LEU A 34 -0.44 -2.09 4.31
C LEU A 34 -0.09 -1.59 5.71
N TYR A 35 0.73 -2.37 6.42
CA TYR A 35 1.23 -1.98 7.73
C TYR A 35 2.69 -2.37 7.90
N GLY A 36 3.51 -1.42 8.34
CA GLY A 36 4.95 -1.60 8.39
C GLY A 36 5.67 -0.51 9.18
N TYR A 37 6.98 -0.43 8.97
CA TYR A 37 7.81 0.63 9.54
C TYR A 37 8.84 1.12 8.53
N THR A 38 9.26 2.36 8.68
CA THR A 38 10.42 2.95 8.00
C THR A 38 11.75 2.60 8.69
N CYS A 39 12.87 2.91 8.05
CA CYS A 39 14.21 2.80 8.65
C CYS A 39 14.33 3.59 9.95
N GLU A 40 13.69 4.75 10.01
CA GLU A 40 13.58 5.70 11.12
C GLU A 40 12.67 5.21 12.24
N LYS A 41 12.10 4.00 12.09
CA LYS A 41 11.17 3.34 13.03
C LYS A 41 9.84 4.07 13.16
N GLU A 42 9.44 4.82 12.15
CA GLU A 42 8.13 5.44 12.07
C GLU A 42 7.12 4.41 11.59
N THR A 43 5.92 4.41 12.18
CA THR A 43 4.86 3.51 11.71
C THR A 43 4.40 3.96 10.34
N TRP A 44 4.38 3.04 9.39
CA TRP A 44 3.83 3.23 8.06
C TRP A 44 2.48 2.53 7.96
N HIS A 45 1.43 3.26 7.59
CA HIS A 45 0.08 2.73 7.54
C HIS A 45 -0.66 3.21 6.29
N VAL A 46 -1.06 2.26 5.44
CA VAL A 46 -1.94 2.49 4.30
C VAL A 46 -3.28 1.85 4.62
N TYR A 47 -4.39 2.57 4.44
CA TYR A 47 -5.72 2.08 4.76
C TYR A 47 -6.81 2.67 3.87
N VAL A 48 -7.92 1.96 3.74
CA VAL A 48 -9.16 2.48 3.17
C VAL A 48 -9.97 3.10 4.28
N LYS A 49 -10.50 4.30 4.04
CA LYS A 49 -11.54 4.91 4.85
C LYS A 49 -12.44 5.79 4.01
N ASN A 50 -13.75 5.79 4.27
CA ASN A 50 -14.71 6.65 3.55
C ASN A 50 -14.54 6.57 2.02
N ASN A 51 -14.30 5.35 1.51
CA ASN A 51 -14.09 5.08 0.09
C ASN A 51 -12.91 5.86 -0.53
N ALA A 52 -11.82 6.02 0.22
CA ALA A 52 -10.54 6.56 -0.27
C ALA A 52 -9.36 5.82 0.39
N ILE A 53 -8.23 5.74 -0.33
CA ILE A 53 -6.98 5.20 0.21
C ILE A 53 -6.18 6.34 0.83
N TYR A 54 -5.74 6.16 2.07
CA TYR A 54 -4.88 7.08 2.80
C TYR A 54 -3.56 6.41 3.15
N THR A 55 -2.48 7.19 3.12
CA THR A 55 -1.17 6.79 3.62
C THR A 55 -0.73 7.73 4.71
N LEU A 56 -0.29 7.17 5.83
CA LEU A 56 0.16 7.89 7.01
C LEU A 56 1.53 7.41 7.47
N VAL A 57 2.34 8.37 7.91
CA VAL A 57 3.56 8.13 8.69
C VAL A 57 3.36 8.69 10.09
N ASN A 58 3.76 7.92 11.09
CA ASN A 58 3.67 8.32 12.50
C ASN A 58 5.03 8.20 13.19
N PRO A 59 5.83 9.28 13.21
CA PRO A 59 6.95 9.40 14.12
C PRO A 59 6.44 9.47 15.56
N TYR A 60 6.57 8.35 16.29
CA TYR A 60 6.42 8.29 17.75
C TYR A 60 4.99 8.56 18.28
N GLY A 61 3.98 7.97 17.65
CA GLY A 61 2.61 7.82 18.19
C GLY A 61 1.73 9.08 18.14
N ASN A 62 2.32 10.27 18.29
CA ASN A 62 1.59 11.51 18.53
C ASN A 62 1.51 12.42 17.29
N ASN A 63 2.56 12.49 16.48
CA ASN A 63 2.57 13.30 15.26
C ASN A 63 2.32 12.39 14.07
N VAL A 64 1.18 12.57 13.41
CA VAL A 64 0.82 11.79 12.24
C VAL A 64 0.74 12.71 11.04
N GLU A 65 1.40 12.30 9.97
CA GLU A 65 1.50 13.07 8.74
C GLU A 65 0.91 12.24 7.59
N TYR A 66 0.12 12.90 6.74
CA TYR A 66 -0.33 12.31 5.49
C TYR A 66 0.83 12.31 4.49
N VAL A 67 0.94 11.20 3.77
CA VAL A 67 1.85 11.10 2.62
C VAL A 67 1.00 11.14 1.37
N GLU A 68 1.28 12.12 0.51
CA GLU A 68 0.75 12.15 -0.85
C GLU A 68 1.48 11.09 -1.68
N ILE A 69 0.70 10.29 -2.41
CA ILE A 69 1.21 9.17 -3.20
C ILE A 69 1.08 9.51 -4.68
N GLU A 70 2.22 9.73 -5.33
CA GLU A 70 2.31 10.02 -6.77
C GLU A 70 2.69 8.77 -7.58
N SER A 71 3.21 7.73 -6.92
CA SER A 71 3.57 6.45 -7.54
C SER A 71 3.25 5.24 -6.66
N ASN A 72 3.02 4.06 -7.26
CA ASN A 72 2.70 2.85 -6.49
C ASN A 72 3.86 2.39 -5.58
N GLN A 73 5.09 2.78 -5.90
CA GLN A 73 6.28 2.50 -5.09
C GLN A 73 6.21 3.21 -3.74
N GLU A 74 5.62 4.40 -3.70
CA GLU A 74 5.51 5.21 -2.48
C GLU A 74 4.53 4.63 -1.47
N TYR A 75 3.65 3.70 -1.83
CA TYR A 75 2.83 2.98 -0.84
C TYR A 75 3.68 2.12 0.11
N VAL A 76 4.90 1.79 -0.26
CA VAL A 76 5.73 0.80 0.42
C VAL A 76 6.79 1.51 1.27
N PRO A 77 6.89 1.21 2.57
CA PRO A 77 7.95 1.78 3.40
C PRO A 77 9.32 1.24 2.99
N ASP A 78 10.36 2.03 3.25
CA ASP A 78 11.74 1.74 2.87
C ASP A 78 12.40 0.58 3.65
N LYS A 79 11.80 0.13 4.76
CA LYS A 79 12.32 -0.97 5.58
C LYS A 79 11.53 -2.26 5.47
N ARG A 80 10.27 -2.30 5.93
CA ARG A 80 9.52 -3.56 6.02
C ARG A 80 8.01 -3.43 6.13
N LEU A 81 7.32 -4.46 5.66
CA LEU A 81 5.89 -4.72 5.85
C LEU A 81 5.68 -5.99 6.68
N TYR A 82 4.62 -6.02 7.50
CA TYR A 82 4.19 -7.21 8.24
C TYR A 82 3.14 -7.97 7.43
N PRO A 83 3.47 -9.14 6.85
CA PRO A 83 2.58 -9.82 5.91
C PRO A 83 1.22 -10.17 6.52
N GLU A 84 1.17 -10.52 7.80
CA GLU A 84 -0.05 -10.88 8.53
C GLU A 84 -0.98 -9.69 8.83
N ARG A 85 -0.52 -8.47 8.56
CA ARG A 85 -1.26 -7.21 8.76
C ARG A 85 -1.51 -6.46 7.46
N CYS A 86 -1.19 -7.09 6.32
CA CYS A 86 -1.38 -6.50 4.99
C CYS A 86 -2.53 -7.18 4.25
N ASP A 87 -3.28 -6.40 3.50
CA ASP A 87 -4.40 -6.86 2.70
C ASP A 87 -3.91 -7.62 1.46
N PHE A 88 -4.42 -8.83 1.28
CA PHE A 88 -4.00 -9.71 0.17
C PHE A 88 -4.33 -9.12 -1.21
N GLU A 89 -5.51 -8.52 -1.37
CA GLU A 89 -5.95 -7.94 -2.64
C GLU A 89 -5.01 -6.80 -3.05
N PHE A 90 -4.79 -5.83 -2.16
CA PHE A 90 -3.92 -4.69 -2.45
C PHE A 90 -2.48 -5.10 -2.70
N CYS A 91 -1.95 -6.03 -1.91
CA CYS A 91 -0.60 -6.58 -2.13
C CYS A 91 -0.49 -7.26 -3.50
N SER A 92 -1.53 -7.99 -3.92
CA SER A 92 -1.57 -8.65 -5.22
C SER A 92 -1.56 -7.64 -6.37
N LEU A 93 -2.34 -6.56 -6.27
CA LEU A 93 -2.37 -5.47 -7.25
C LEU A 93 -1.00 -4.78 -7.38
N LEU A 94 -0.35 -4.46 -6.25
CA LEU A 94 1.00 -3.90 -6.24
C LEU A 94 2.02 -4.84 -6.90
N LYS A 95 1.96 -6.14 -6.61
CA LYS A 95 2.82 -7.15 -7.23
C LYS A 95 2.60 -7.26 -8.74
N GLN A 96 1.35 -7.20 -9.21
CA GLN A 96 1.04 -7.19 -10.64
C GLN A 96 1.62 -5.96 -11.37
N LYS A 97 1.69 -4.82 -10.68
CA LYS A 97 2.37 -3.61 -11.16
C LYS A 97 3.89 -3.68 -11.07
N GLY A 98 4.46 -4.76 -10.54
CA GLY A 98 5.89 -5.00 -10.43
C GLY A 98 6.54 -4.35 -9.20
N ILE A 99 5.75 -3.98 -8.19
CA ILE A 99 6.24 -3.35 -6.97
C ILE A 99 6.84 -4.41 -6.04
N TYR A 100 8.03 -4.13 -5.52
CA TYR A 100 8.66 -4.94 -4.49
C TYR A 100 8.03 -4.66 -3.13
N LEU A 101 7.73 -5.72 -2.36
CA LEU A 101 7.11 -5.62 -1.03
C LEU A 101 8.09 -6.25 -0.02
N PRO A 102 8.72 -5.47 0.87
CA PRO A 102 9.73 -5.94 1.81
C PRO A 102 9.08 -6.63 3.02
N PHE A 103 8.42 -7.76 2.82
CA PHE A 103 7.77 -8.47 3.92
C PHE A 103 8.79 -9.04 4.92
N THR A 104 8.45 -8.99 6.20
CA THR A 104 9.12 -9.79 7.24
C THR A 104 8.68 -11.24 7.21
N THR A 105 9.25 -12.05 8.10
CA THR A 105 8.69 -13.36 8.45
C THR A 105 7.27 -13.21 8.99
N TRP A 106 6.42 -14.18 8.65
CA TRP A 106 5.06 -14.34 9.16
C TRP A 106 5.03 -14.61 10.67
N GLN A 107 3.95 -14.18 11.34
CA GLN A 107 3.68 -14.41 12.76
C GLN A 107 2.24 -14.89 12.95
N ASP A 108 2.05 -16.07 13.58
CA ASP A 108 0.74 -16.72 13.69
C ASP A 108 -0.16 -16.15 14.81
N ASP A 109 0.43 -15.55 15.85
CA ASP A 109 -0.30 -15.11 17.05
C ASP A 109 -0.75 -13.63 17.00
N ILE A 110 -1.01 -13.10 15.80
CA ILE A 110 -1.52 -11.73 15.64
C ILE A 110 -3.05 -11.74 15.62
N LYS A 111 -3.64 -10.95 16.52
CA LYS A 111 -5.08 -10.73 16.55
C LYS A 111 -5.52 -9.97 15.30
N GLU A 112 -6.53 -10.48 14.61
CA GLU A 112 -7.16 -9.77 13.49
C GLU A 112 -7.83 -8.48 13.98
N GLU A 113 -7.56 -7.38 13.27
CA GLU A 113 -8.13 -6.06 13.51
C GLU A 113 -8.55 -5.43 12.18
N THR A 114 -9.60 -4.61 12.19
CA THR A 114 -9.97 -3.80 11.01
C THR A 114 -8.85 -2.83 10.64
N TYR A 115 -8.23 -2.22 11.65
CA TYR A 115 -7.10 -1.32 11.50
C TYR A 115 -5.96 -1.69 12.45
N TYR A 116 -4.77 -1.92 11.92
CA TYR A 116 -3.56 -2.21 12.71
C TYR A 116 -2.79 -0.94 13.13
N GLY A 117 -3.11 0.20 12.53
CA GLY A 117 -2.46 1.49 12.77
C GLY A 117 -3.43 2.62 13.09
N LYS A 118 -2.88 3.82 13.33
CA LYS A 118 -3.67 5.03 13.56
C LYS A 118 -4.42 5.41 12.29
N VAL A 119 -5.66 5.85 12.47
CA VAL A 119 -6.57 6.32 11.41
C VAL A 119 -7.01 7.73 11.76
N ILE A 120 -6.94 8.65 10.80
CA ILE A 120 -7.40 10.03 10.97
C ILE A 120 -8.74 10.23 10.24
N GLY A 121 -9.60 11.08 10.77
CA GLY A 121 -10.93 11.40 10.22
C GLY A 121 -12.09 10.88 11.06
N ILE A 122 -12.10 11.23 12.35
CA ILE A 122 -13.28 11.09 13.23
C ILE A 122 -14.02 12.43 13.20
#